data_AF-A0A2V5LU76-F1
#
_entry.id   AF-A0A2V5LU76-F1
#
_cell.length_a   1.000
_cell.length_b   1.000
_cell.length_c   1.000
_cell.angle_alpha   90.00
_cell.angle_beta   90.00
_cell.angle_gamma   90.00
#
_symmetry.space_group_name_H-M   'P 1'
#
loop_
_entity.id
_entity.type
_entity.pdbx_description
1 polymer ?
#
loop_
_entity_poly.entity_id
_entity_poly.type
_entity_poly.pdbx_seq_one_letter_code
_entity_poly.pdbx_strand_id
1 'polypeptide(L)'
;LQSADRNRGRFRSLLLTALQRFLHDQLDKHHARKRGGDLRFVSWDDWMTEAPSHLSIPENESDTWSPERIFDVRWAATVVERSLRRLGDECEKHGRRRVFDILSSCLTADRQDVSYATFARILGIQETAVKNLLHRLRERYRALLREEVAETVGGENEIDDELRYLCAALSAAE
;
A
#
# COMPACT_ATOMS: atom_id res chain seq x y z
N LEU A 1 1.67 15.91 15.24
CA LEU A 1 0.53 14.95 15.26
C LEU A 1 -0.59 15.36 16.21
N GLN A 2 -0.34 16.10 17.29
CA GLN A 2 -1.37 16.53 18.25
C GLN A 2 -2.48 17.44 17.68
N SER A 3 -2.30 18.01 16.49
CA SER A 3 -3.29 18.86 15.81
C SER A 3 -3.97 18.18 14.61
N ALA A 4 -3.78 16.88 14.42
CA ALA A 4 -4.41 16.14 13.33
C ALA A 4 -5.89 15.89 13.68
N ASP A 5 -6.79 16.50 12.92
CA ASP A 5 -8.23 16.29 13.05
C ASP A 5 -8.67 15.29 11.98
N ARG A 6 -9.24 14.16 12.43
CA ARG A 6 -9.72 13.09 11.54
C ARG A 6 -10.83 13.58 10.61
N ASN A 7 -11.57 14.62 10.98
CA ASN A 7 -12.70 15.14 10.19
C ASN A 7 -12.28 16.17 9.12
N ARG A 8 -10.99 16.51 9.00
CA ARG A 8 -10.49 17.54 8.08
C ARG A 8 -9.96 16.99 6.75
N GLY A 9 -10.47 15.83 6.32
CA GLY A 9 -10.13 15.18 5.05
C GLY A 9 -9.15 14.02 5.23
N ARG A 10 -8.30 13.78 4.21
CA ARG A 10 -7.46 12.59 4.13
C ARG A 10 -6.18 12.72 4.96
N PHE A 11 -5.94 11.78 5.87
CA PHE A 11 -4.75 11.73 6.71
C PHE A 11 -3.45 11.66 5.90
N ARG A 12 -3.48 10.97 4.75
CA ARG A 12 -2.36 10.91 3.81
C ARG A 12 -1.91 12.30 3.35
N SER A 13 -2.85 13.14 2.92
CA SER A 13 -2.53 14.49 2.43
C SER A 13 -1.95 15.37 3.54
N LEU A 14 -2.45 15.22 4.76
CA LEU A 14 -1.88 15.88 5.95
C LEU A 14 -0.44 15.43 6.19
N LEU A 15 -0.17 14.12 6.15
CA LEU A 15 1.16 13.57 6.37
C LEU A 15 2.14 13.99 5.27
N LEU A 16 1.73 13.94 4.00
CA LEU A 16 2.53 14.40 2.88
C LEU A 16 2.89 15.89 3.02
N THR A 17 1.89 16.72 3.34
CA THR A 17 2.12 18.16 3.55
C THR A 17 3.06 18.41 4.73
N ALA A 18 2.90 17.67 5.83
CA ALA A 18 3.77 17.79 7.00
C ALA A 18 5.21 17.36 6.66
N LEU A 19 5.37 16.29 5.88
CA LEU A 19 6.67 15.81 5.42
C LEU A 19 7.34 16.82 4.48
N GLN A 20 6.62 17.36 3.50
CA GLN A 20 7.13 18.40 2.60
C GLN A 20 7.59 19.65 3.36
N ARG A 21 6.78 20.11 4.32
CA ARG A 21 7.14 21.26 5.17
C ARG A 21 8.37 20.96 6.02
N PHE A 22 8.48 19.76 6.56
CA PHE A 22 9.66 19.34 7.30
C PHE A 22 10.91 19.32 6.41
N LEU A 23 10.83 18.73 5.22
CA LEU A 23 11.96 18.68 4.27
C LEU A 23 12.37 20.07 3.80
N HIS A 24 11.43 20.96 3.51
CA HIS A 24 11.72 22.37 3.20
C HIS A 24 12.40 23.08 4.38
N ASP A 25 11.87 22.95 5.59
CA ASP A 25 12.46 23.54 6.80
C ASP A 25 13.88 23.00 7.07
N GLN A 26 14.14 21.71 6.80
CA GLN A 26 15.48 21.14 6.89
C GLN A 26 16.43 21.70 5.83
N LEU A 27 15.98 21.84 4.58
CA LEU A 27 16.77 22.48 3.53
C LEU A 27 17.06 23.94 3.88
N ASP A 28 16.07 24.72 4.32
CA ASP A 28 16.23 26.10 4.75
C ASP A 28 17.22 26.22 5.92
N LYS A 29 17.13 25.31 6.90
CA LYS A 29 18.10 25.21 8.03
C LYS A 29 19.50 24.83 7.56
N HIS A 30 19.62 23.94 6.58
CA HIS A 30 20.89 23.51 5.99
C HIS A 30 21.56 24.66 5.22
N HIS A 31 20.78 25.48 4.51
CA HIS A 31 21.27 26.68 3.81
C HIS A 31 21.50 27.88 4.74
N ALA A 32 20.96 27.87 5.98
CA ALA A 32 21.21 28.88 7.00
C ALA A 32 22.62 28.74 7.62
N ARG A 33 23.61 29.26 6.90
CA ARG A 33 25.07 29.17 7.12
C ARG A 33 25.64 29.66 8.47
N LYS A 34 24.82 30.05 9.47
CA LYS A 34 25.31 30.65 10.73
C LYS A 34 25.21 29.79 12.00
N ARG A 35 24.69 28.55 11.96
CA ARG A 35 24.62 27.68 13.16
C ARG A 35 24.84 26.19 12.84
N GLY A 36 26.11 25.76 12.80
CA GLY A 36 26.51 24.37 13.11
C GLY A 36 26.48 23.35 11.98
N GLY A 37 27.21 23.59 10.88
CA GLY A 37 27.40 22.63 9.77
C GLY A 37 28.29 21.41 10.07
N ASP A 38 28.40 20.98 11.34
CA ASP A 38 29.36 19.97 11.81
C ASP A 38 28.68 18.77 12.50
N LEU A 39 27.36 18.59 12.29
CA LEU A 39 26.63 17.41 12.75
C LEU A 39 26.64 16.35 11.64
N ARG A 40 27.19 15.17 11.95
CA ARG A 40 27.06 13.96 11.12
C ARG A 40 25.62 13.46 11.21
N PHE A 41 24.88 13.60 10.12
CA PHE A 41 23.53 13.03 10.00
C PHE A 41 23.62 11.52 9.75
N VAL A 42 22.74 10.77 10.41
CA VAL A 42 22.53 9.34 10.15
C VAL A 42 21.97 9.19 8.73
N SER A 43 22.51 8.24 7.97
CA SER A 43 22.02 7.94 6.62
C SER A 43 20.55 7.58 6.67
N TRP A 44 19.73 8.29 5.89
CA TRP A 44 18.30 8.02 5.79
C TRP A 44 18.03 6.64 5.16
N ASP A 45 18.97 6.15 4.34
CA ASP A 45 18.91 4.85 3.68
C ASP A 45 19.02 3.69 4.69
N ASP A 46 19.83 3.84 5.74
CA ASP A 46 19.97 2.85 6.83
C ASP A 46 18.68 2.76 7.68
N TRP A 47 17.90 3.84 7.77
CA TRP A 47 16.62 3.84 8.51
C TRP A 47 15.47 3.21 7.71
N MET A 48 15.51 3.29 6.37
CA MET A 48 14.49 2.68 5.51
C MET A 48 14.66 1.18 5.29
N THR A 49 15.79 0.60 5.71
CA THR A 49 16.10 -0.82 5.46
C THR A 49 15.25 -1.79 6.30
N GLU A 50 14.56 -1.32 7.35
CA GLU A 50 13.84 -2.21 8.28
C GLU A 50 12.51 -2.79 7.78
N ALA A 51 12.00 -2.39 6.61
CA ALA A 51 10.87 -3.08 5.99
C ALA A 51 10.79 -2.83 4.47
N PRO A 52 11.54 -3.60 3.65
CA PRO A 52 11.28 -3.62 2.21
C PRO A 52 9.85 -4.14 2.00
N SER A 53 8.94 -3.26 1.62
CA SER A 53 7.64 -3.66 1.07
C SER A 53 7.92 -4.51 -0.17
N HIS A 54 7.26 -5.65 -0.34
CA HIS A 54 7.48 -6.53 -1.50
C HIS A 54 7.04 -5.87 -2.82
N LEU A 55 6.28 -4.78 -2.74
CA LEU A 55 5.96 -3.85 -3.83
C LEU A 55 6.98 -2.69 -3.90
N SER A 56 8.27 -3.02 -3.84
CA SER A 56 9.35 -2.02 -3.84
C SER A 56 9.44 -1.32 -5.19
N ILE A 57 9.57 0.01 -5.15
CA ILE A 57 9.93 0.84 -6.31
C ILE A 57 11.30 0.35 -6.79
N PRO A 58 11.48 0.02 -8.08
CA PRO A 58 12.78 -0.35 -8.62
C PRO A 58 13.81 0.75 -8.30
N GLU A 59 14.96 0.38 -7.73
CA GLU A 59 16.01 1.34 -7.33
C GLU A 59 16.37 2.32 -8.47
N ASN A 60 16.32 1.84 -9.71
CA ASN A 60 16.65 2.59 -10.93
C ASN A 60 15.66 3.73 -11.27
N GLU A 61 14.43 3.71 -10.74
CA GLU A 61 13.41 4.74 -10.99
C GLU A 61 13.26 5.73 -9.84
N SER A 62 13.79 5.39 -8.66
CA SER A 62 13.69 6.22 -7.46
C SER A 62 14.36 7.58 -7.61
N ASP A 63 15.43 7.67 -8.41
CA ASP A 63 16.14 8.92 -8.70
C ASP A 63 15.36 9.87 -9.62
N THR A 64 14.37 9.37 -10.37
CA THR A 64 13.59 10.17 -11.33
C THR A 64 12.26 10.66 -10.74
N TRP A 65 11.77 10.00 -9.70
CA TRP A 65 10.46 10.30 -9.12
C TRP A 65 10.53 11.42 -8.09
N SER A 66 9.49 12.24 -8.05
CA SER A 66 9.36 13.23 -6.98
C SER A 66 9.14 12.52 -5.63
N PRO A 67 9.58 13.11 -4.50
CA PRO A 67 9.36 12.55 -3.16
C PRO A 67 7.88 12.28 -2.86
N GLU A 68 6.97 13.12 -3.39
CA GLU A 68 5.52 12.93 -3.30
C GLU A 68 5.09 11.64 -3.97
N ARG A 69 5.62 11.36 -5.16
CA ARG A 69 5.30 10.16 -5.92
C ARG A 69 5.78 8.90 -5.20
N ILE A 70 6.98 8.93 -4.64
CA ILE A 70 7.53 7.82 -3.84
C ILE A 70 6.66 7.55 -2.61
N PHE A 71 6.32 8.60 -1.86
CA PHE A 71 5.42 8.50 -0.72
C PHE A 71 4.07 7.89 -1.13
N ASP A 72 3.57 8.35 -2.27
CA ASP A 72 2.26 7.99 -2.76
C ASP A 72 2.13 6.50 -3.12
N VAL A 73 3.13 5.97 -3.83
CA VAL A 73 3.25 4.56 -4.21
C VAL A 73 3.47 3.69 -2.99
N ARG A 74 4.36 4.09 -2.07
CA ARG A 74 4.62 3.32 -0.84
C ARG A 74 3.41 3.20 0.05
N TRP A 75 2.64 4.29 0.18
CA TRP A 75 1.41 4.24 0.94
C TRP A 75 0.36 3.35 0.27
N ALA A 76 0.22 3.41 -1.06
CA ALA A 76 -0.68 2.51 -1.78
C ALA A 76 -0.27 1.03 -1.60
N ALA A 77 1.02 0.73 -1.71
CA ALA A 77 1.59 -0.59 -1.43
C ALA A 77 1.30 -1.06 0.00
N THR A 78 1.47 -0.18 0.99
CA THR A 78 1.19 -0.49 2.40
C THR A 78 -0.28 -0.85 2.63
N VAL A 79 -1.21 -0.12 2.02
CA VAL A 79 -2.66 -0.41 2.11
C VAL A 79 -2.99 -1.78 1.50
N VAL A 80 -2.39 -2.10 0.35
CA VAL A 80 -2.53 -3.41 -0.31
C VAL A 80 -1.97 -4.54 0.56
N GLU A 81 -0.74 -4.40 1.05
CA GLU A 81 -0.08 -5.42 1.87
C GLU A 81 -0.82 -5.70 3.17
N ARG A 82 -1.30 -4.64 3.86
CA ARG A 82 -2.11 -4.80 5.08
C ARG A 82 -3.43 -5.51 4.79
N SER A 83 -4.10 -5.13 3.71
CA SER A 83 -5.37 -5.76 3.30
C SER A 83 -5.18 -7.24 2.94
N LEU A 84 -4.10 -7.58 2.22
CA LEU A 84 -3.76 -8.97 1.90
C LEU A 84 -3.40 -9.77 3.15
N ARG A 85 -2.64 -9.18 4.10
CA ARG A 85 -2.30 -9.83 5.37
C ARG A 85 -3.57 -10.14 6.18
N ARG A 86 -4.45 -9.15 6.38
CA ARG A 86 -5.73 -9.34 7.07
C ARG A 86 -6.57 -10.44 6.41
N LEU A 87 -6.62 -10.47 5.08
CA LEU A 87 -7.35 -11.51 4.34
C LEU A 87 -6.75 -12.91 4.55
N GLY A 88 -5.43 -13.02 4.58
CA GLY A 88 -4.71 -14.25 4.89
C GLY A 88 -5.04 -14.76 6.29
N ASP A 89 -5.00 -13.87 7.29
CA ASP A 89 -5.34 -14.19 8.68
C ASP A 89 -6.80 -14.64 8.84
N GLU A 90 -7.74 -14.01 8.12
CA GLU A 90 -9.14 -14.45 8.08
C GLU A 90 -9.28 -15.83 7.46
N CYS A 91 -8.59 -16.09 6.34
CA CYS A 91 -8.62 -17.41 5.72
C CYS A 91 -8.04 -18.48 6.64
N GLU A 92 -6.97 -18.17 7.37
CA GLU A 92 -6.33 -19.07 8.32
C GLU A 92 -7.25 -19.43 9.49
N LYS A 93 -7.94 -18.43 10.09
CA LYS A 93 -8.94 -18.65 11.14
C LYS A 93 -10.07 -19.59 10.70
N HIS A 94 -10.38 -19.63 9.40
CA HIS A 94 -11.37 -20.52 8.81
C HIS A 94 -10.79 -21.83 8.25
N GLY A 95 -9.52 -22.15 8.50
CA GLY A 95 -8.85 -23.36 7.99
C GLY A 95 -8.61 -23.35 6.47
N ARG A 96 -8.67 -22.18 5.84
CA ARG A 96 -8.56 -21.97 4.38
C ARG A 96 -7.24 -21.35 3.96
N ARG A 97 -6.19 -21.44 4.77
CA ARG A 97 -4.86 -20.85 4.50
C ARG A 97 -4.30 -21.29 3.14
N ARG A 98 -4.33 -22.60 2.87
CA ARG A 98 -3.87 -23.18 1.59
C ARG A 98 -4.60 -22.61 0.37
N VAL A 99 -5.90 -22.34 0.49
CA VAL A 99 -6.68 -21.72 -0.60
C VAL A 99 -6.22 -20.29 -0.84
N PHE A 100 -5.99 -19.54 0.23
CA PHE A 100 -5.47 -18.18 0.15
C PHE A 100 -4.07 -18.16 -0.50
N ASP A 101 -3.13 -18.98 -0.03
CA ASP A 101 -1.75 -18.97 -0.55
C ASP A 101 -1.70 -19.27 -2.06
N ILE A 102 -2.58 -20.16 -2.55
CA ILE A 102 -2.65 -20.52 -3.97
C ILE A 102 -3.33 -19.45 -4.82
N LEU A 103 -4.37 -18.78 -4.28
CA LEU A 103 -5.19 -17.84 -5.04
C LEU A 103 -4.81 -16.37 -4.82
N SER A 104 -3.96 -16.05 -3.85
CA SER A 104 -3.57 -14.68 -3.49
C SER A 104 -2.89 -13.94 -4.66
N SER A 105 -2.08 -14.64 -5.45
CA SER A 105 -1.46 -14.10 -6.67
C SER A 105 -2.48 -13.62 -7.71
N CYS A 106 -3.68 -14.23 -7.73
CA CYS A 106 -4.77 -13.85 -8.64
C CYS A 106 -5.58 -12.63 -8.16
N LEU A 107 -5.26 -12.11 -6.97
CA LEU A 107 -5.83 -10.89 -6.42
C LEU A 107 -5.04 -9.65 -6.87
N THR A 108 -3.75 -9.81 -7.15
CA THR A 108 -2.85 -8.77 -7.64
C THR A 108 -2.59 -8.87 -9.15
N ALA A 109 -2.68 -10.06 -9.74
CA ALA A 109 -2.51 -10.25 -11.18
C ALA A 109 -3.74 -9.80 -12.00
N ASP A 110 -3.48 -9.38 -13.23
CA ASP A 110 -4.54 -9.00 -14.17
C ASP A 110 -5.39 -10.23 -14.58
N ARG A 111 -6.66 -9.99 -14.94
CA ARG A 111 -7.64 -11.07 -15.15
C ARG A 111 -7.27 -12.06 -16.26
N GLN A 112 -6.38 -11.69 -17.17
CA GLN A 112 -6.01 -12.48 -18.34
C GLN A 112 -5.02 -13.61 -18.02
N ASP A 113 -4.30 -13.54 -16.89
CA ASP A 113 -3.24 -14.52 -16.55
C ASP A 113 -3.73 -15.69 -15.65
N VAL A 114 -5.02 -15.75 -15.31
CA VAL A 114 -5.56 -16.71 -14.33
C VAL A 114 -6.00 -18.02 -14.99
N SER A 115 -5.17 -19.07 -14.88
CA SER A 115 -5.52 -20.43 -15.31
C SER A 115 -6.35 -21.17 -14.24
N TYR A 116 -7.68 -21.05 -14.28
CA TYR A 116 -8.59 -21.74 -13.34
C TYR A 116 -8.40 -23.27 -13.32
N ALA A 117 -8.11 -23.87 -14.47
CA ALA A 117 -7.84 -25.31 -14.60
C ALA A 117 -6.61 -25.75 -13.77
N THR A 118 -5.58 -24.92 -13.72
CA THR A 118 -4.36 -25.20 -12.95
C THR A 118 -4.66 -25.15 -11.45
N PHE A 119 -5.37 -24.12 -10.99
CA PHE A 119 -5.74 -24.00 -9.58
C PHE A 119 -6.71 -25.10 -9.13
N ALA A 120 -7.65 -25.50 -9.98
CA ALA A 120 -8.57 -26.61 -9.74
C ALA A 120 -7.80 -27.91 -9.45
N ARG A 121 -6.79 -28.21 -10.27
CA ARG A 121 -5.91 -29.38 -10.11
C ARG A 121 -5.06 -29.30 -8.84
N ILE A 122 -4.50 -28.15 -8.50
CA ILE A 122 -3.66 -27.98 -7.28
C ILE A 122 -4.50 -28.10 -6.00
N LEU A 123 -5.74 -27.58 -6.02
CA LEU A 123 -6.66 -27.59 -4.89
C LEU A 123 -7.49 -28.88 -4.80
N GLY A 124 -7.54 -29.69 -5.85
CA GLY A 124 -8.36 -30.90 -5.91
C GLY A 124 -9.86 -30.62 -5.96
N ILE A 125 -10.26 -29.48 -6.54
CA ILE A 125 -11.67 -29.04 -6.63
C ILE A 125 -12.05 -28.73 -8.07
N GLN A 126 -13.36 -28.58 -8.33
CA GLN A 126 -13.86 -28.19 -9.65
C GLN A 126 -13.51 -26.74 -10.00
N GLU A 127 -13.30 -26.44 -11.29
CA GLU A 127 -13.03 -25.07 -11.76
C GLU A 127 -14.12 -24.08 -11.36
N THR A 128 -15.38 -24.51 -11.34
CA THR A 128 -16.51 -23.69 -10.88
C THR A 128 -16.37 -23.32 -9.41
N ALA A 129 -15.86 -24.23 -8.57
CA ALA A 129 -15.58 -23.95 -7.15
C ALA A 129 -14.42 -22.96 -6.99
N VAL A 130 -13.36 -23.05 -7.82
CA VAL A 130 -12.26 -22.07 -7.84
C VAL A 130 -12.79 -20.68 -8.17
N LYS A 131 -13.64 -20.54 -9.20
CA LYS A 131 -14.25 -19.26 -9.59
C LYS A 131 -15.05 -18.64 -8.44
N ASN A 132 -15.85 -19.45 -7.75
CA ASN A 132 -16.64 -18.99 -6.59
C ASN A 132 -15.76 -18.56 -5.41
N LEU A 133 -14.69 -19.32 -5.12
CA LEU A 133 -13.73 -18.97 -4.07
C LEU A 133 -13.01 -17.67 -4.39
N LEU A 134 -12.53 -17.52 -5.63
CA LEU A 134 -11.84 -16.30 -6.06
C LEU A 134 -12.77 -15.09 -6.04
N HIS A 135 -14.03 -15.24 -6.44
CA HIS A 135 -15.02 -14.18 -6.37
C HIS A 135 -15.21 -13.70 -4.93
N ARG A 136 -15.44 -14.62 -3.97
CA ARG A 136 -15.58 -14.29 -2.55
C ARG A 136 -14.32 -13.67 -1.96
N LEU A 137 -13.13 -14.19 -2.30
CA LEU A 137 -11.85 -13.60 -1.89
C LEU A 137 -11.71 -12.17 -2.41
N ARG A 138 -12.07 -11.90 -3.68
CA ARG A 138 -12.03 -10.55 -4.26
C ARG A 138 -13.04 -9.60 -3.62
N GLU A 139 -14.24 -10.08 -3.27
CA GLU A 139 -15.21 -9.28 -2.52
C GLU A 139 -14.67 -8.91 -1.14
N ARG A 140 -14.17 -9.89 -0.39
CA ARG A 140 -13.62 -9.63 0.95
C ARG A 140 -12.38 -8.75 0.91
N TYR A 141 -11.50 -8.98 -0.06
CA TYR A 141 -10.32 -8.14 -0.29
C TYR A 141 -10.71 -6.66 -0.53
N ARG A 142 -11.73 -6.41 -1.37
CA ARG A 142 -12.23 -5.04 -1.61
C ARG A 142 -12.87 -4.41 -0.37
N ALA A 143 -13.51 -5.21 0.48
CA ALA A 143 -14.04 -4.71 1.74
C ALA A 143 -12.89 -4.30 2.68
N LEU A 144 -11.86 -5.15 2.82
CA LEU A 144 -10.69 -4.86 3.64
C LEU A 144 -9.91 -3.62 3.15
N LEU A 145 -9.76 -3.44 1.84
CA LEU A 145 -9.17 -2.22 1.27
C LEU A 145 -9.97 -0.96 1.66
N ARG A 146 -11.31 -1.04 1.61
CA ARG A 146 -12.17 0.07 2.05
C ARG A 146 -12.04 0.33 3.54
N GLU A 147 -11.98 -0.72 4.35
CA GLU A 147 -11.79 -0.63 5.81
C GLU A 147 -10.46 0.06 6.14
N GLU A 148 -9.34 -0.35 5.52
CA GLU A 148 -8.02 0.29 5.70
C GLU A 148 -8.04 1.77 5.29
N VAL A 149 -8.68 2.10 4.16
CA VAL A 149 -8.78 3.50 3.72
C VAL A 149 -9.69 4.31 4.65
N ALA A 150 -10.80 3.74 5.12
CA ALA A 150 -11.74 4.37 6.06
C ALA A 150 -11.07 4.72 7.42
N GLU A 151 -10.04 3.97 7.83
CA GLU A 151 -9.24 4.33 9.01
C GLU A 151 -8.51 5.68 8.82
N THR A 152 -8.29 6.11 7.58
CA THR A 152 -7.42 7.24 7.21
C THR A 152 -8.12 8.42 6.55
N VAL A 153 -9.40 8.28 6.19
CA VAL A 153 -10.22 9.38 5.64
C VAL A 153 -11.23 9.89 6.67
N GLY A 154 -11.67 11.14 6.48
CA GLY A 154 -12.61 11.79 7.41
C GLY A 154 -14.08 11.44 7.20
N GLY A 155 -14.45 10.85 6.06
CA GLY A 155 -15.81 10.44 5.77
C GLY A 155 -15.91 9.37 4.69
N GLU A 156 -17.01 8.61 4.70
CA GLU A 156 -17.24 7.49 3.78
C GLU A 156 -17.21 7.91 2.30
N ASN A 157 -17.66 9.14 2.01
CA ASN A 157 -17.68 9.70 0.65
C ASN A 157 -16.28 9.88 0.04
N GLU A 158 -15.22 9.91 0.85
CA GLU A 158 -13.84 10.07 0.38
C GLU A 158 -13.16 8.72 0.08
N ILE A 159 -13.74 7.60 0.51
CA ILE A 159 -13.12 6.28 0.41
C ILE A 159 -12.90 5.87 -1.05
N ASP A 160 -13.96 5.93 -1.87
CA ASP A 160 -13.88 5.47 -3.26
C ASP A 160 -12.94 6.37 -4.10
N ASP A 161 -12.89 7.67 -3.80
CA ASP A 161 -11.96 8.60 -4.47
C ASP A 161 -10.51 8.37 -4.05
N GLU A 162 -10.25 8.09 -2.77
CA GLU A 162 -8.91 7.74 -2.29
C GLU A 162 -8.47 6.40 -2.88
N LEU A 163 -9.33 5.38 -2.90
CA LEU A 163 -9.01 4.10 -3.55
C LEU A 163 -8.66 4.26 -5.03
N ARG A 164 -9.41 5.09 -5.77
CA ARG A 164 -9.12 5.37 -7.19
C ARG A 164 -7.74 6.02 -7.35
N TYR A 165 -7.39 6.93 -6.46
CA TYR A 165 -6.09 7.59 -6.45
C TYR A 165 -4.95 6.60 -6.15
N LEU A 166 -5.12 5.73 -5.14
CA LEU A 166 -4.11 4.72 -4.79
C LEU A 166 -3.90 3.70 -5.93
N CYS A 167 -4.96 3.27 -6.61
CA CYS A 167 -4.84 2.42 -7.79
C CYS A 167 -4.04 3.11 -8.91
N ALA A 168 -4.33 4.38 -9.19
CA ALA A 168 -3.60 5.14 -10.21
C ALA A 168 -2.13 5.39 -9.82
N ALA A 169 -1.83 5.52 -8.52
CA ALA A 169 -0.45 5.62 -8.04
C ALA A 169 0.33 4.32 -8.34
N LEU A 170 -0.27 3.15 -8.11
CA LEU A 170 0.36 1.85 -8.39
C LEU A 170 0.50 1.55 -9.89
N SER A 171 -0.52 1.81 -10.70
CA SER A 171 -0.46 1.49 -12.15
C SER A 171 0.48 2.38 -12.96
N ALA A 172 0.84 3.55 -12.44
CA ALA A 172 1.86 4.41 -13.06
C ALA A 172 3.21 4.31 -12.32
N ALA A 173 3.41 3.22 -11.60
CA ALA A 173 4.68 2.75 -11.07
C ALA A 173 5.17 1.45 -11.77
N GLU A 174 4.34 0.90 -12.67
CA GLU A 174 4.64 -0.21 -13.59
C GLU A 174 5.06 0.34 -14.96
#